data_AF-A0A5C9D8W5-F1
#
_entry.id   AF-A0A5C9D8W5-F1
#
_cell.length_a   1.000
_cell.length_b   1.000
_cell.length_c   1.000
_cell.angle_alpha   90.00
_cell.angle_beta   90.00
_cell.angle_gamma   90.00
#
_symmetry.space_group_name_H-M   'P 1'
#
loop_
_entity.id
_entity.type
_entity.pdbx_description
1 polymer ?
#
loop_
_entity_poly.entity_id
_entity_poly.type
_entity_poly.pdbx_seq_one_letter_code
_entity_poly.pdbx_strand_id
1 'polypeptide(L)'
;MIFTSDQLAEYEAQKRKLGINNQTTFVFDAIYSESEAIAWLKEKLEKSPTKRQDLYTDFRKANATTRKGEKELELSVLLDENYIEDSEGRWRVPDPNEAKDREALRTKTLLKEFNQYLEALGSGKVKKIKDVRLEALRAGFRYCWEKKEWATIVNLGDKIPQNLLMEDEQLLMYYDIAQDRM
;
A
#
# COMPACT_ATOMS: atom_id res chain seq x y z
N MET A 1 14.34 -8.53 29.21
CA MET A 1 14.45 -10.01 29.29
C MET A 1 15.10 -10.49 28.01
N ILE A 2 16.18 -11.27 28.09
CA ILE A 2 16.86 -11.86 26.94
C ILE A 2 16.56 -13.36 27.00
N PHE A 3 16.01 -13.92 25.93
CA PHE A 3 15.73 -15.36 25.84
C PHE A 3 17.04 -16.13 25.67
N THR A 4 17.14 -17.29 26.32
CA THR A 4 18.24 -18.23 26.07
C THR A 4 18.02 -18.96 24.74
N SER A 5 19.08 -19.53 24.15
CA SER A 5 19.02 -20.23 22.85
C SER A 5 17.96 -21.34 22.83
N ASP A 6 17.81 -22.04 23.95
CA ASP A 6 16.89 -23.17 24.07
C ASP A 6 15.43 -22.68 24.16
N GLN A 7 15.20 -21.57 24.86
CA GLN A 7 13.88 -20.93 24.92
C GLN A 7 13.46 -20.38 23.56
N LEU A 8 14.42 -19.89 22.76
CA LEU A 8 14.17 -19.43 21.40
C LEU A 8 13.74 -20.60 20.49
N ALA A 9 14.42 -21.74 20.60
CA ALA A 9 14.10 -22.93 19.81
C ALA A 9 12.71 -23.51 20.16
N GLU A 10 12.35 -23.56 21.45
CA GLU A 10 11.01 -23.99 21.88
C GLU A 10 9.92 -23.02 21.44
N TYR A 11 10.16 -21.71 21.52
CA TYR A 11 9.26 -20.68 21.02
C TYR A 11 9.05 -20.78 19.51
N GLU A 12 10.12 -20.98 18.74
CA GLU A 12 10.06 -21.18 17.28
C GLU A 12 9.32 -22.47 16.91
N ALA A 13 9.53 -23.55 17.66
CA ALA A 13 8.83 -24.82 17.46
C ALA A 13 7.32 -24.71 17.77
N GLN A 14 6.95 -23.97 18.83
CA GLN A 14 5.55 -23.68 19.16
C GLN A 14 4.91 -22.77 18.11
N LYS A 15 5.60 -21.72 17.64
CA LYS A 15 5.15 -20.88 16.52
C LYS A 15 4.88 -21.70 15.26
N ARG A 16 5.80 -22.60 14.90
CA ARG A 16 5.66 -23.48 13.73
C ARG A 16 4.48 -24.44 13.86
N LYS A 17 4.23 -24.98 15.06
CA LYS A 17 3.05 -25.81 15.35
C LYS A 17 1.73 -25.03 15.28
N LEU A 18 1.74 -23.76 15.65
CA LEU A 18 0.58 -22.87 15.58
C LEU A 18 0.38 -22.23 14.20
N GLY A 19 1.21 -22.55 13.21
CA GLY A 19 1.15 -21.96 11.88
C GLY A 19 1.50 -20.46 11.84
N ILE A 20 2.08 -19.93 12.93
CA ILE A 20 2.51 -18.53 13.03
C ILE A 20 3.82 -18.40 12.29
N ASN A 21 3.74 -18.31 10.97
CA ASN A 21 4.83 -17.82 10.15
C ASN A 21 4.96 -16.31 10.42
N ASN A 22 6.18 -15.77 10.47
CA ASN A 22 6.39 -14.32 10.50
C ASN A 22 5.93 -13.62 9.20
N GLN A 23 5.23 -14.34 8.31
CA GLN A 23 4.37 -13.78 7.30
C GLN A 23 2.99 -13.68 7.92
N THR A 24 2.61 -12.46 8.27
CA THR A 24 1.28 -12.02 8.70
C THR A 24 0.19 -12.89 8.06
N THR A 25 -0.26 -13.93 8.76
CA THR A 25 -1.50 -14.61 8.39
C THR A 25 -2.58 -13.60 8.70
N PHE A 26 -3.06 -12.90 7.67
CA PHE A 26 -4.13 -11.94 7.78
C PHE A 26 -5.41 -12.71 8.16
N VAL A 27 -5.64 -12.89 9.47
CA VAL A 27 -6.93 -13.35 10.02
C VAL A 27 -7.97 -12.23 9.99
N PHE A 28 -7.83 -11.29 9.06
CA PHE A 28 -8.79 -10.24 8.82
C PHE A 28 -9.35 -10.45 7.42
N ASP A 29 -10.58 -10.96 7.36
CA ASP A 29 -11.43 -10.93 6.16
C ASP A 29 -11.71 -9.48 5.69
N ALA A 30 -11.09 -8.46 6.28
CA ALA A 30 -11.24 -7.06 5.95
C ALA A 30 -9.89 -6.48 5.49
N ILE A 31 -9.91 -5.87 4.32
CA ILE A 31 -8.80 -5.12 3.71
C ILE A 31 -8.99 -3.65 4.08
N TYR A 32 -8.00 -3.05 4.74
CA TYR A 32 -8.02 -1.64 5.16
C TYR A 32 -6.92 -0.77 4.54
N SER A 33 -6.02 -1.39 3.77
CA SER A 33 -4.98 -0.68 3.03
C SER A 33 -4.65 -1.39 1.73
N GLU A 34 -4.06 -0.66 0.79
CA GLU A 34 -3.59 -1.23 -0.47
C GLU A 34 -2.55 -2.33 -0.26
N SER A 35 -1.65 -2.15 0.70
CA SER A 35 -0.65 -3.16 1.06
C SER A 35 -1.28 -4.48 1.54
N GLU A 36 -2.36 -4.41 2.33
CA GLU A 36 -3.13 -5.59 2.74
C GLU A 36 -3.89 -6.21 1.56
N ALA A 37 -4.44 -5.37 0.67
CA ALA A 37 -5.11 -5.82 -0.54
C ALA A 37 -4.17 -6.61 -1.45
N ILE A 38 -2.94 -6.13 -1.62
CA ILE A 38 -1.89 -6.81 -2.36
C ILE A 38 -1.56 -8.14 -1.67
N ALA A 39 -1.33 -8.17 -0.36
CA ALA A 39 -1.03 -9.41 0.35
C ALA A 39 -2.17 -10.45 0.23
N TRP A 40 -3.41 -10.01 0.35
CA TRP A 40 -4.60 -10.84 0.19
C TRP A 40 -4.71 -11.44 -1.23
N LEU A 41 -4.46 -10.64 -2.26
CA LEU A 41 -4.42 -11.12 -3.65
C LEU A 41 -3.28 -12.12 -3.86
N LYS A 42 -2.11 -11.85 -3.28
CA LYS A 42 -0.94 -12.72 -3.40
C LYS A 42 -1.24 -14.12 -2.87
N GLU A 43 -1.84 -14.23 -1.68
CA GLU A 43 -2.20 -15.53 -1.10
C GLU A 43 -3.15 -16.35 -1.99
N LYS A 44 -4.12 -15.68 -2.63
CA LYS A 44 -5.03 -16.35 -3.58
C LYS A 44 -4.31 -16.79 -4.86
N LEU A 45 -3.45 -15.94 -5.41
CA LEU A 45 -2.75 -16.19 -6.68
C LEU A 45 -1.57 -17.17 -6.53
N GLU A 46 -0.98 -17.29 -5.35
CA GLU A 46 0.05 -18.30 -5.05
C GLU A 46 -0.52 -19.72 -5.07
N LYS A 47 -1.78 -19.91 -4.68
CA LYS A 47 -2.44 -21.23 -4.71
C LYS A 47 -2.67 -21.69 -6.15
N SER A 48 -3.15 -20.79 -7.00
CA SER A 48 -3.35 -21.07 -8.42
C SER A 48 -3.61 -19.78 -9.21
N PRO A 49 -3.16 -19.70 -10.47
CA PRO A 49 -3.57 -18.62 -11.37
C PRO A 49 -5.09 -18.56 -11.50
N THR A 50 -5.67 -17.38 -11.29
CA THR A 50 -7.13 -17.21 -11.15
C THR A 50 -7.63 -16.05 -12.03
N LYS A 51 -8.84 -16.15 -12.61
CA LYS A 51 -9.40 -15.06 -13.41
C LYS A 51 -9.89 -13.93 -12.52
N ARG A 52 -9.82 -12.70 -13.03
CA ARG A 52 -10.31 -11.50 -12.32
C ARG A 52 -11.77 -11.62 -11.87
N GLN A 53 -12.62 -12.24 -12.69
CA GLN A 53 -14.05 -12.41 -12.40
C GLN A 53 -14.28 -13.25 -11.13
N ASP A 54 -13.46 -14.28 -10.93
CA ASP A 54 -13.56 -15.18 -9.78
C ASP A 54 -13.06 -14.51 -8.49
N LEU A 55 -12.13 -13.54 -8.62
CA LEU A 55 -11.62 -12.76 -7.50
C LEU A 55 -12.56 -11.63 -7.08
N TYR A 56 -13.38 -11.12 -7.99
CA TYR A 56 -14.14 -9.88 -7.80
C TYR A 56 -15.10 -9.95 -6.60
N THR A 57 -15.90 -11.01 -6.52
CA THR A 57 -16.91 -11.15 -5.45
C THR A 57 -16.26 -11.28 -4.08
N ASP A 58 -15.19 -12.06 -3.97
CA ASP A 58 -14.45 -12.23 -2.71
C ASP A 58 -13.72 -10.95 -2.32
N PHE A 59 -13.08 -10.28 -3.29
CA PHE A 59 -12.37 -9.02 -3.05
C PHE A 59 -13.32 -7.93 -2.58
N ARG A 60 -14.53 -7.84 -3.17
CA ARG A 60 -15.53 -6.84 -2.77
C ARG A 60 -16.06 -7.08 -1.35
N LYS A 61 -16.18 -8.34 -0.93
CA LYS A 61 -16.53 -8.67 0.46
C LYS A 61 -15.41 -8.27 1.41
N ALA A 62 -14.17 -8.51 1.02
CA ALA A 62 -13.01 -8.19 1.84
C ALA A 62 -12.73 -6.68 1.92
N ASN A 63 -12.89 -5.96 0.82
CA ASN A 63 -12.71 -4.51 0.71
C ASN A 63 -14.01 -3.74 1.01
N ALA A 64 -14.80 -4.20 1.99
CA ALA A 64 -16.11 -3.62 2.28
C ALA A 64 -16.05 -2.25 2.99
N THR A 65 -14.90 -1.87 3.55
CA THR A 65 -14.75 -0.62 4.31
C THR A 65 -13.54 0.16 3.80
N THR A 66 -13.79 1.32 3.20
CA THR A 66 -12.75 2.28 2.83
C THR A 66 -12.68 3.38 3.88
N ARG A 67 -11.46 3.84 4.20
CA ARG A 67 -11.29 4.97 5.14
C ARG A 67 -11.82 6.25 4.52
N LYS A 68 -12.30 7.15 5.37
CA LYS A 68 -12.82 8.44 4.90
C LYS A 68 -11.72 9.25 4.22
N GLY A 69 -11.95 9.66 2.98
CA GLY A 69 -10.98 10.42 2.19
C GLY A 69 -9.88 9.57 1.57
N GLU A 70 -9.91 8.25 1.74
CA GLU A 70 -9.06 7.34 0.98
C GLU A 70 -9.79 6.95 -0.31
N LYS A 71 -9.06 6.92 -1.41
CA LYS A 71 -9.57 6.48 -2.70
C LYS A 71 -9.86 4.97 -2.64
N GLU A 72 -11.01 4.57 -3.15
CA GLU A 72 -11.42 3.16 -3.21
C GLU A 72 -10.38 2.31 -3.96
N LEU A 73 -10.07 1.14 -3.40
CA LEU A 73 -9.17 0.18 -4.02
C LEU A 73 -9.88 -0.55 -5.15
N GLU A 74 -9.44 -0.30 -6.38
CA GLU A 74 -9.95 -1.00 -7.55
C GLU A 74 -9.17 -2.28 -7.82
N LEU A 75 -9.88 -3.43 -7.84
CA LEU A 75 -9.27 -4.74 -8.11
C LEU A 75 -8.47 -4.76 -9.43
N SER A 76 -8.99 -4.13 -10.49
CA SER A 76 -8.28 -4.03 -11.77
C SER A 76 -6.94 -3.34 -11.62
N VAL A 77 -6.91 -2.19 -10.95
CA VAL A 77 -5.67 -1.42 -10.75
C VAL A 77 -4.66 -2.22 -9.93
N LEU A 78 -5.10 -2.89 -8.85
CA LEU A 78 -4.22 -3.73 -8.04
C LEU A 78 -3.62 -4.89 -8.84
N LEU A 79 -4.42 -5.53 -9.68
CA LEU A 79 -3.97 -6.61 -10.56
C LEU A 79 -2.96 -6.09 -11.59
N ASP A 80 -3.32 -5.05 -12.34
CA ASP A 80 -2.51 -4.48 -13.40
C ASP A 80 -1.14 -3.97 -12.91
N GLU A 81 -1.09 -3.38 -11.72
CA GLU A 81 0.12 -2.80 -11.15
C GLU A 81 1.04 -3.81 -10.45
N ASN A 82 0.50 -4.90 -9.90
CA ASN A 82 1.27 -5.80 -9.02
C ASN A 82 1.43 -7.24 -9.57
N TYR A 83 0.60 -7.67 -10.51
CA TYR A 83 0.52 -9.07 -10.95
C TYR A 83 0.68 -9.20 -12.47
N ILE A 84 0.75 -10.44 -12.98
CA ILE A 84 0.89 -10.71 -14.42
C ILE A 84 -0.35 -11.47 -14.90
N GLU A 85 -0.96 -10.97 -15.97
CA GLU A 85 -2.00 -11.70 -16.69
C GLU A 85 -1.36 -12.67 -17.69
N ASP A 86 -1.78 -13.94 -17.65
CA ASP A 86 -1.36 -14.97 -18.59
C ASP A 86 -2.17 -14.89 -19.90
N SER A 87 -1.78 -15.71 -20.89
CA SER A 87 -2.45 -15.76 -22.19
C SER A 87 -3.91 -16.21 -22.13
N GLU A 88 -4.35 -16.79 -21.02
CA GLU A 88 -5.71 -17.29 -20.80
C GLU A 88 -6.57 -16.33 -19.95
N GLY A 89 -6.03 -15.14 -19.64
CA GLY A 89 -6.70 -14.11 -18.84
C GLY A 89 -6.76 -14.43 -17.35
N ARG A 90 -5.85 -15.27 -16.85
CA ARG A 90 -5.67 -15.53 -15.42
C ARG A 90 -4.50 -14.72 -14.89
N TRP A 91 -4.63 -14.27 -13.66
CA TRP A 91 -3.60 -13.54 -12.96
C TRP A 91 -2.70 -14.52 -12.22
N ARG A 92 -1.40 -14.22 -12.16
CA ARG A 92 -0.40 -14.97 -11.39
C ARG A 92 0.57 -14.03 -10.69
N VAL A 93 1.28 -14.57 -9.70
CA VAL A 93 2.38 -13.88 -9.04
C VAL A 93 3.55 -13.73 -10.02
N PRO A 94 4.18 -12.55 -10.12
CA PRO A 94 5.38 -12.35 -10.93
C PRO A 94 6.58 -13.07 -10.34
N ASP A 95 7.49 -13.52 -11.20
CA ASP A 95 8.80 -14.04 -10.79
C ASP A 95 9.68 -12.92 -10.22
N PRO A 96 10.78 -13.19 -9.49
CA PRO A 96 11.59 -12.16 -8.84
C PRO A 96 12.12 -11.04 -9.77
N ASN A 97 12.37 -11.34 -11.04
CA ASN A 97 12.79 -10.34 -12.02
C ASN A 97 11.59 -9.49 -12.49
N GLU A 98 10.48 -10.14 -12.85
CA GLU A 98 9.24 -9.47 -13.22
C GLU A 98 8.71 -8.58 -12.08
N ALA A 99 8.85 -9.04 -10.83
CA ALA A 99 8.42 -8.32 -9.63
C ALA A 99 9.19 -7.00 -9.47
N LYS A 100 10.50 -6.99 -9.73
CA LYS A 100 11.32 -5.76 -9.68
C LYS A 100 10.89 -4.77 -10.76
N ASP A 101 10.68 -5.25 -11.99
CA ASP A 101 10.25 -4.40 -13.10
C ASP A 101 8.85 -3.82 -12.83
N ARG A 102 7.94 -4.65 -12.30
CA ARG A 102 6.60 -4.24 -11.87
C ARG A 102 6.65 -3.22 -10.76
N GLU A 103 7.48 -3.42 -9.75
CA GLU A 103 7.64 -2.46 -8.64
C GLU A 103 8.12 -1.10 -9.17
N ALA A 104 9.10 -1.08 -10.08
CA ALA A 104 9.58 0.15 -10.70
C ALA A 104 8.49 0.89 -11.50
N LEU A 105 7.68 0.14 -12.28
CA LEU A 105 6.53 0.69 -13.00
C LEU A 105 5.46 1.23 -12.05
N ARG A 106 5.15 0.48 -10.98
CA ARG A 106 4.20 0.89 -9.95
C ARG A 106 4.66 2.18 -9.27
N THR A 107 5.92 2.28 -8.85
CA THR A 107 6.47 3.51 -8.26
C THR A 107 6.31 4.69 -9.22
N LYS A 108 6.57 4.50 -10.51
CA LYS A 108 6.37 5.56 -11.52
C LYS A 108 4.90 6.00 -11.63
N THR A 109 3.95 5.06 -11.59
CA THR A 109 2.51 5.36 -11.59
C THR A 109 2.08 6.11 -10.34
N LEU A 110 2.53 5.67 -9.16
CA LEU A 110 2.24 6.32 -7.87
C LEU A 110 2.76 7.75 -7.83
N LEU A 111 4.00 7.99 -8.30
CA LEU A 111 4.56 9.34 -8.38
C LEU A 111 3.83 10.22 -9.40
N LYS A 112 3.32 9.65 -10.49
CA LYS A 112 2.49 10.38 -11.44
C LYS A 112 1.16 10.82 -10.80
N GLU A 113 0.50 9.95 -10.06
CA GLU A 113 -0.73 10.29 -9.32
C GLU A 113 -0.45 11.34 -8.23
N PHE A 114 0.66 11.23 -7.51
CA PHE A 114 1.11 12.25 -6.57
C PHE A 114 1.33 13.63 -7.22
N ASN A 115 1.98 13.67 -8.38
CA ASN A 115 2.18 14.92 -9.11
C ASN A 115 0.87 15.55 -9.57
N GLN A 116 -0.14 14.75 -9.93
CA GLN A 116 -1.47 15.26 -10.26
C GLN A 116 -2.12 15.96 -9.05
N TYR A 117 -1.89 15.47 -7.83
CA TYR A 117 -2.33 16.13 -6.61
C TYR A 117 -1.66 17.50 -6.43
N LEU A 118 -0.35 17.58 -6.65
CA LEU A 118 0.39 18.85 -6.60
C LEU A 118 -0.10 19.84 -7.66
N GLU A 119 -0.29 19.39 -8.90
CA GLU A 119 -0.81 20.22 -10.00
C GLU A 119 -2.24 20.72 -9.72
N ALA A 120 -3.11 19.86 -9.18
CA ALA A 120 -4.47 20.24 -8.81
C ALA A 120 -4.47 21.37 -7.76
N LEU A 121 -3.59 21.29 -6.77
CA LEU A 121 -3.42 22.32 -5.74
C LEU A 121 -2.74 23.58 -6.28
N GLY A 122 -1.75 23.44 -7.17
CA GLY A 122 -1.03 24.55 -7.80
C GLY A 122 -1.89 25.36 -8.77
N SER A 123 -2.90 24.72 -9.40
CA SER A 123 -3.84 25.38 -10.30
C SER A 123 -4.79 26.36 -9.59
N GLY A 124 -4.86 26.34 -8.26
CA GLY A 124 -5.76 27.17 -7.45
C GLY A 124 -7.25 26.79 -7.53
N LYS A 125 -7.62 25.82 -8.40
CA LYS A 125 -9.00 25.32 -8.55
C LYS A 125 -9.47 24.53 -7.33
N VAL A 126 -8.54 23.86 -6.65
CA VAL A 126 -8.81 23.00 -5.51
C VAL A 126 -8.03 23.50 -4.30
N LYS A 127 -8.73 23.83 -3.21
CA LYS A 127 -8.11 24.29 -1.96
C LYS A 127 -7.62 23.13 -1.09
N LYS A 128 -8.33 22.00 -1.12
CA LYS A 128 -8.05 20.77 -0.37
C LYS A 128 -8.47 19.56 -1.21
N ILE A 129 -7.69 18.49 -1.15
CA ILE A 129 -7.99 17.22 -1.81
C ILE A 129 -8.84 16.39 -0.86
N LYS A 130 -9.98 15.90 -1.36
CA LYS A 130 -10.95 15.15 -0.56
C LYS A 130 -10.63 13.67 -0.50
N ASP A 131 -10.27 13.10 -1.65
CA ASP A 131 -10.00 11.68 -1.81
C ASP A 131 -8.59 11.49 -2.37
N VAL A 132 -7.77 10.73 -1.67
CA VAL A 132 -6.36 10.49 -2.00
C VAL A 132 -6.05 9.00 -1.96
N ARG A 133 -5.18 8.53 -2.86
CA ARG A 133 -4.57 7.21 -2.75
C ARG A 133 -3.44 7.27 -1.74
N LEU A 134 -3.56 6.57 -0.62
CA LEU A 134 -2.59 6.59 0.47
C LEU A 134 -1.18 6.20 0.00
N GLU A 135 -1.11 5.18 -0.85
CA GLU A 135 0.16 4.65 -1.35
C GLU A 135 0.87 5.63 -2.29
N ALA A 136 0.11 6.47 -3.02
CA ALA A 136 0.68 7.55 -3.82
C ALA A 136 1.25 8.66 -2.94
N LEU A 137 0.59 8.98 -1.82
CA LEU A 137 1.12 9.92 -0.82
C LEU A 137 2.41 9.40 -0.19
N ARG A 138 2.44 8.13 0.26
CA ARG A 138 3.65 7.52 0.87
C ARG A 138 4.82 7.54 -0.12
N ALA A 139 4.59 7.15 -1.37
CA ALA A 139 5.61 7.18 -2.41
C ALA A 139 6.10 8.60 -2.71
N GLY A 140 5.19 9.57 -2.82
CA GLY A 140 5.52 10.97 -3.06
C GLY A 140 6.24 11.65 -1.91
N PHE A 141 5.80 11.43 -0.66
CA PHE A 141 6.47 11.95 0.54
C PHE A 141 7.89 11.41 0.66
N ARG A 142 8.07 10.10 0.45
CA ARG A 142 9.41 9.50 0.40
C ARG A 142 10.27 10.15 -0.69
N TYR A 143 9.71 10.37 -1.88
CA TYR A 143 10.43 11.00 -2.99
C TYR A 143 10.84 12.45 -2.68
N CYS A 144 9.93 13.27 -2.16
CA CYS A 144 10.22 14.63 -1.72
C CYS A 144 11.23 14.65 -0.56
N TRP A 145 11.14 13.66 0.35
CA TRP A 145 12.05 13.51 1.48
C TRP A 145 13.49 13.25 1.01
N GLU A 146 13.69 12.30 0.09
CA GLU A 146 14.99 11.99 -0.52
C GLU A 146 15.59 13.23 -1.23
N LYS A 147 14.74 14.07 -1.82
CA LYS A 147 15.14 15.34 -2.47
C LYS A 147 15.26 16.55 -1.55
N LYS A 148 14.91 16.40 -0.26
CA LYS A 148 14.87 17.51 0.71
C LYS A 148 13.86 18.61 0.36
N GLU A 149 12.78 18.26 -0.32
CA GLU A 149 11.68 19.16 -0.68
C GLU A 149 10.67 19.27 0.48
N TRP A 150 11.10 19.78 1.64
CA TRP A 150 10.28 19.84 2.86
C TRP A 150 9.00 20.65 2.68
N ALA A 151 9.09 21.79 1.98
CA ALA A 151 7.96 22.66 1.71
C ALA A 151 6.83 21.97 0.93
N THR A 152 7.17 21.04 0.03
CA THR A 152 6.18 20.27 -0.73
C THR A 152 5.42 19.30 0.17
N ILE A 153 6.12 18.64 1.09
CA ILE A 153 5.54 17.70 2.07
C ILE A 153 4.55 18.43 2.97
N VAL A 154 4.95 19.56 3.56
CA VAL A 154 4.09 20.35 4.45
C VAL A 154 2.87 20.90 3.72
N ASN A 155 3.07 21.54 2.56
CA ASN A 155 1.98 22.12 1.77
C ASN A 155 0.95 21.07 1.34
N LEU A 156 1.39 19.87 0.95
CA LEU A 156 0.46 18.79 0.64
C LEU A 156 -0.21 18.23 1.91
N GLY A 157 0.55 18.00 2.98
CA GLY A 157 0.06 17.53 4.28
C GLY A 157 -1.08 18.39 4.83
N ASP A 158 -0.98 19.71 4.73
CA ASP A 158 -2.02 20.66 5.17
C ASP A 158 -3.32 20.59 4.35
N LYS A 159 -3.24 20.02 3.14
CA LYS A 159 -4.30 20.05 2.12
C LYS A 159 -4.92 18.69 1.84
N ILE A 160 -4.45 17.62 2.47
CA ILE A 160 -5.03 16.28 2.41
C ILE A 160 -5.94 16.01 3.63
N PRO A 161 -6.74 14.92 3.62
CA PRO A 161 -7.55 14.53 4.78
C PRO A 161 -6.67 14.25 6.01
N GLN A 162 -6.93 15.00 7.08
CA GLN A 162 -6.09 14.96 8.29
C GLN A 162 -6.17 13.63 9.05
N ASN A 163 -7.30 12.92 8.92
CA ASN A 163 -7.42 11.57 9.47
C ASN A 163 -6.41 10.62 8.82
N LEU A 164 -6.20 10.69 7.51
CA LEU A 164 -5.22 9.85 6.83
C LEU A 164 -3.78 10.23 7.19
N LEU A 165 -3.50 11.53 7.30
CA LEU A 165 -2.18 12.00 7.73
C LEU A 165 -1.84 11.52 9.14
N MET A 166 -2.79 11.58 10.09
CA MET A 166 -2.57 11.21 11.49
C MET A 166 -2.61 9.70 11.73
N GLU A 167 -3.42 8.95 10.99
CA GLU A 167 -3.51 7.49 11.12
C GLU A 167 -2.32 6.76 10.49
N ASP A 168 -1.66 7.38 9.50
CA ASP A 168 -0.53 6.79 8.81
C ASP A 168 0.80 7.21 9.43
N GLU A 169 1.48 6.25 10.06
CA GLU A 169 2.76 6.50 10.74
C GLU A 169 3.84 7.08 9.81
N GLN A 170 3.89 6.63 8.55
CA GLN A 170 4.91 7.10 7.61
C GLN A 170 4.63 8.54 7.16
N LEU A 171 3.39 8.85 6.80
CA LEU A 171 3.02 10.20 6.41
C LEU A 171 3.21 11.19 7.55
N LEU A 172 2.77 10.82 8.76
CA LEU A 172 2.94 11.64 9.96
C LEU A 172 4.40 11.92 10.23
N MET A 173 5.24 10.88 10.23
CA MET A 173 6.69 11.03 10.42
C MET A 173 7.32 11.99 9.41
N TYR A 174 7.02 11.83 8.11
CA TYR A 174 7.57 12.73 7.08
C TYR A 174 7.09 14.16 7.25
N TYR A 175 5.82 14.36 7.60
CA TYR A 175 5.23 15.68 7.78
C TYR A 175 5.83 16.40 9.00
N ASP A 176 5.87 15.76 10.17
CA ASP A 176 6.39 16.35 11.40
C ASP A 176 7.85 16.79 11.22
N ILE A 177 8.68 15.91 10.65
CA ILE A 177 10.10 16.25 10.44
C ILE A 177 10.27 17.33 9.35
N ALA A 178 9.42 17.35 8.32
CA ALA A 178 9.46 18.41 7.32
C ALA A 178 9.04 19.76 7.90
N GLN A 179 8.06 19.78 8.81
CA GLN A 179 7.60 20.97 9.50
C GLN A 179 8.68 21.55 10.43
N ASP A 180 9.42 20.70 11.14
CA ASP A 180 10.56 21.11 11.98
C ASP A 180 11.76 21.66 11.18
N ARG A 181 11.84 21.34 9.88
CA ARG A 181 12.96 21.70 8.99
C ARG A 181 12.67 22.90 8.06
N MET A 182 11.44 23.40 8.05
CA MET A 182 11.06 24.63 7.34
C MET A 182 11.45 25.88 8.13
#